data_AF-A0A5K0XDV7-F1
#
_entry.id   AF-A0A5K0XDV7-F1
#
_cell.length_a   1.000
_cell.length_b   1.000
_cell.length_c   1.000
_cell.angle_alpha   90.00
_cell.angle_beta   90.00
_cell.angle_gamma   90.00
#
_symmetry.space_group_name_H-M   'P 1'
#
loop_
_entity.id
_entity.type
_entity.pdbx_description
1 polymer ?
#
loop_
_entity_poly.entity_id
_entity_poly.type
_entity_poly.pdbx_seq_one_letter_code
_entity_poly.pdbx_strand_id
1 'polypeptide(L)' 'VAPTPYTRLCETKDILTVNGQFPGPTLYLNKGDKLLVNVINNAPYPLTIH' A
#
# COMPACT_ATOMS: atom_id res chain seq x y z
N VAL A 1 2.76 -13.07 -1.99
CA VAL A 1 3.24 -11.72 -1.60
C VAL A 1 4.75 -11.75 -1.61
N ALA A 2 5.40 -10.85 -2.33
CA ALA A 2 6.83 -10.66 -2.13
C ALA A 2 7.02 -9.80 -0.87
N PRO A 3 7.84 -10.22 0.10
CA PRO A 3 8.21 -9.37 1.22
C PRO A 3 8.85 -8.08 0.71
N THR A 4 8.44 -6.93 1.25
CA THR A 4 9.04 -5.63 0.92
C THR A 4 9.85 -5.14 2.13
N PRO A 5 11.18 -5.35 2.14
CA PRO A 5 12.01 -4.93 3.26
C PRO A 5 12.14 -3.41 3.30
N TYR A 6 11.96 -2.82 4.48
CA TYR A 6 12.11 -1.39 4.71
C TYR A 6 12.96 -1.14 5.94
N THR A 7 13.99 -0.30 5.80
CA THR A 7 14.92 0.04 6.89
C THR A 7 14.61 1.43 7.44
N ARG A 8 14.39 1.54 8.75
CA ARG A 8 14.24 2.82 9.45
C ARG A 8 14.80 2.71 10.86
N LEU A 9 15.48 3.74 11.33
CA LEU A 9 16.12 3.76 12.66
C LEU A 9 17.05 2.54 12.90
N CYS A 10 17.81 2.15 11.87
CA CYS A 10 18.71 0.99 11.88
C CYS A 10 18.04 -0.40 12.03
N GLU A 11 16.71 -0.49 11.96
CA GLU A 11 15.98 -1.77 11.92
C GLU A 11 15.40 -2.01 10.53
N THR A 12 15.50 -3.24 10.03
CA THR A 12 14.88 -3.68 8.77
C THR A 12 13.74 -4.64 9.06
N LYS A 13 12.56 -4.35 8.52
CA LYS A 13 11.37 -5.19 8.66
C LYS A 13 10.68 -5.31 7.31
N ASP A 14 10.09 -6.47 7.05
CA ASP A 14 9.16 -6.61 5.94
C ASP A 14 7.85 -5.92 6.29
N ILE A 15 7.41 -5.02 5.42
CA ILE A 15 6.17 -4.26 5.62
C ILE A 15 5.18 -4.55 4.50
N LEU A 16 3.88 -4.39 4.80
CA LEU A 16 2.87 -4.35 3.76
C LEU A 16 3.00 -3.06 2.96
N THR A 17 2.93 -3.22 1.64
CA THR A 17 3.00 -2.12 0.68
C THR A 17 1.87 -2.23 -0.32
N VAL A 18 1.50 -1.10 -0.93
CA VAL A 18 0.53 -1.07 -2.02
C VAL A 18 1.32 -1.08 -3.32
N ASN A 19 1.13 -2.13 -4.13
CA ASN A 19 1.87 -2.32 -5.39
C ASN A 19 3.40 -2.23 -5.23
N GLY A 20 3.94 -2.73 -4.12
CA GLY A 20 5.39 -2.70 -3.84
C GLY A 20 5.93 -1.34 -3.37
N GLN A 21 5.08 -0.34 -3.15
CA GLN A 21 5.48 1.03 -2.82
C GLN A 21 5.21 1.38 -1.35
N PHE A 22 6.20 2.03 -0.73
CA PHE A 22 6.08 2.66 0.58
C PHE A 22 6.77 4.04 0.58
N PRO A 23 6.05 5.14 0.88
CA PRO A 23 4.59 5.23 1.02
C PRO A 23 3.84 4.71 -0.21
N GLY A 24 2.57 4.33 -0.04
CA GLY A 24 1.73 3.88 -1.17
C GLY A 24 1.57 4.96 -2.25
N PRO A 25 1.04 4.58 -3.43
CA PRO A 25 0.89 5.51 -4.55
C PRO A 25 -0.06 6.66 -4.20
N THR A 26 0.29 7.87 -4.62
CA THR A 26 -0.57 9.05 -4.48
C THR A 26 -1.67 9.02 -5.55
N LEU A 27 -2.91 9.25 -5.12
CA LEU A 27 -4.05 9.42 -6.03
C LEU A 27 -4.23 10.91 -6.34
N TYR A 28 -4.23 11.27 -7.63
CA TYR A 28 -4.46 12.63 -8.10
C TYR A 28 -5.86 12.74 -8.70
N LEU A 29 -6.68 13.64 -8.15
CA LEU A 29 -8.08 13.82 -8.49
C LEU A 29 -8.45 15.31 -8.39
N ASN A 30 -9.46 15.73 -9.14
CA ASN A 30 -10.04 17.07 -9.07
C ASN A 30 -11.33 17.06 -8.24
N LYS A 31 -11.79 18.26 -7.86
CA LYS A 31 -13.06 18.42 -7.16
C LYS A 31 -14.21 17.92 -8.03
N GLY A 32 -14.97 16.95 -7.51
CA GLY A 32 -16.13 16.36 -8.20
C GLY A 32 -15.83 15.00 -8.85
N ASP A 33 -14.56 14.60 -8.93
CA ASP A 33 -14.19 13.30 -9.46
C ASP A 33 -14.66 12.16 -8.56
N LYS A 34 -15.00 11.02 -9.19
CA LYS A 34 -15.22 9.75 -8.52
C LYS A 34 -14.21 8.75 -9.05
N LEU A 35 -13.55 8.05 -8.14
CA LEU A 35 -12.56 7.04 -8.49
C LEU A 35 -13.07 5.65 -8.09
N LEU A 36 -12.88 4.68 -8.98
CA LEU A 36 -13.01 3.26 -8.66
C LEU A 36 -11.60 2.72 -8.34
N VAL A 37 -11.40 2.27 -7.11
CA VAL A 37 -10.16 1.59 -6.71
C VAL A 37 -10.46 0.10 -6.55
N ASN A 38 -9.90 -0.73 -7.43
CA ASN A 38 -9.98 -2.18 -7.29
C ASN A 38 -8.88 -2.66 -6.35
N VAL A 39 -9.26 -3.08 -5.15
CA VAL A 39 -8.32 -3.54 -4.13
C VAL A 39 -8.23 -5.06 -4.17
N ILE A 40 -7.06 -5.57 -4.54
CA ILE A 40 -6.76 -7.01 -4.50
C ILE A 40 -5.84 -7.25 -3.30
N ASN A 41 -6.41 -7.83 -2.24
CA ASN A 41 -5.64 -8.18 -1.06
C ASN A 41 -4.81 -9.44 -1.33
N ASN A 42 -3.50 -9.27 -1.51
CA ASN A 42 -2.56 -10.39 -1.58
C ASN A 42 -2.02 -10.80 -0.21
N ALA A 43 -2.23 -10.02 0.86
CA ALA A 43 -1.68 -10.25 2.20
C ALA A 43 -2.19 -11.55 2.84
N PRO A 44 -1.43 -12.15 3.78
CA PRO A 44 -1.84 -13.38 4.45
C PRO A 44 -2.96 -13.18 5.50
N TYR A 45 -3.50 -11.97 5.63
CA TYR A 45 -4.57 -11.63 6.57
C TYR A 45 -5.58 -10.65 5.97
N PRO A 46 -6.82 -10.62 6.50
CA PRO A 46 -7.83 -9.64 6.11
C PRO A 46 -7.38 -8.21 6.41
N LEU A 47 -7.74 -7.27 5.53
CA LEU A 47 -7.43 -5.84 5.69
C LEU A 47 -8.51 -4.97 5.07
N THR A 48 -8.49 -3.68 5.44
CA THR A 48 -9.33 -2.62 4.87
C THR A 48 -8.45 -1.42 4.49
N ILE A 49 -8.94 -0.56 3.60
CA ILE A 49 -8.30 0.70 3.19
C ILE A 49 -9.30 1.83 3.47
N HIS A 50 -8.85 2.91 4.11
CA HIS A 50 -9.63 4.12 4.41
C HIS A 50 -8.97 5.34 3.79
#